data_AF-A0A7W0NC85-F1
#
_entry.id   AF-A0A7W0NC85-F1
#
_cell.length_a   1.000
_cell.length_b   1.000
_cell.length_c   1.000
_cell.angle_alpha   90.00
_cell.angle_beta   90.00
_cell.angle_gamma   90.00
#
_symmetry.space_group_name_H-M   'P 1'
#
loop_
_entity.id
_entity.type
_entity.pdbx_description
1 polymer ?
#
loop_
_entity_poly.entity_id
_entity_poly.type
_entity_poly.pdbx_seq_one_letter_code
_entity_poly.pdbx_strand_id
1 'polypeptide(L)'
;MRALRLLWLFLRLGTLNDLQYRTDFFIQCVQSLLGLVTALAGLVVVFDQTDNLRGWRRDELLALIGVYFLVRGLIDLVIRPSMERLMEGVRLGTLDFTLT
;
A
#
# COMPACT_ATOMS: atom_id res chain seq x y z
N MET A 1 7.09 1.35 -24.94
CA MET A 1 8.01 0.38 -24.29
C MET A 1 9.04 1.00 -23.33
N ARG A 2 9.48 2.26 -23.50
CA ARG A 2 10.40 2.94 -22.55
C ARG A 2 9.77 3.25 -21.19
N ALA A 3 8.49 3.67 -21.15
CA ALA A 3 7.78 3.99 -19.91
C ALA A 3 7.66 2.80 -18.96
N LEU A 4 7.33 1.61 -19.48
CA LEU A 4 7.27 0.37 -18.69
C LEU A 4 8.63 0.01 -18.07
N ARG A 5 9.72 0.23 -18.82
CA ARG A 5 11.08 -0.01 -18.32
C ARG A 5 11.47 0.97 -17.22
N LEU A 6 11.11 2.25 -17.37
CA LEU A 6 11.32 3.27 -16.34
C LEU A 6 10.51 2.97 -15.08
N LEU A 7 9.25 2.59 -15.22
CA LEU A 7 8.36 2.21 -14.12
C LEU A 7 8.94 1.00 -13.35
N TRP A 8 9.42 -0.02 -14.08
CA TRP A 8 10.08 -1.17 -13.48
C TRP A 8 11.39 -0.81 -12.77
N LEU A 9 12.18 0.12 -13.33
CA LEU A 9 13.41 0.61 -12.70
C LEU A 9 13.11 1.40 -11.42
N PHE A 10 12.04 2.21 -11.43
CA PHE A 10 11.57 2.96 -10.27
C PHE A 10 11.08 2.04 -9.16
N LEU A 11 10.29 1.01 -9.51
CA LEU A 11 9.86 -0.04 -8.58
C LEU A 11 11.06 -0.77 -7.97
N ARG A 12 12.05 -1.13 -8.80
CA ARG A 12 13.25 -1.83 -8.33
C ARG A 12 14.12 -0.95 -7.42
N LEU A 13 14.28 0.33 -7.73
CA LEU A 13 15.03 1.27 -6.90
C LEU A 13 14.28 1.63 -5.61
N GLY A 14 12.96 1.76 -5.66
CA GLY A 14 12.11 1.95 -4.48
C GLY A 14 12.22 0.78 -3.51
N THR A 15 12.05 -0.44 -4.01
CA THR A 15 12.18 -1.68 -3.22
C THR A 15 13.59 -1.87 -2.65
N LEU A 16 14.64 -1.53 -3.41
CA LEU A 16 16.04 -1.56 -2.92
C LEU A 16 16.30 -0.55 -1.79
N ASN A 17 15.66 0.62 -1.84
CA ASN A 17 15.78 1.64 -0.80
C ASN A 17 14.99 1.28 0.47
N ASP A 18 13.81 0.68 0.34
CA ASP A 18 13.04 0.20 1.51
C ASP A 18 13.76 -0.97 2.20
N LEU A 19 14.50 -1.78 1.45
CA LEU A 19 15.38 -2.81 2.01
C LEU A 19 16.60 -2.24 2.76
N GLN A 20 16.86 -0.94 2.69
CA GLN A 20 17.87 -0.28 3.52
C GLN A 20 17.39 -0.16 4.98
N TYR A 21 16.08 -0.02 5.18
CA TYR A 21 15.40 -0.07 6.49
C TYR A 21 14.58 -1.36 6.61
N ARG A 22 15.26 -2.51 6.55
CA ARG A 22 14.64 -3.87 6.58
C ARG A 22 13.58 -4.06 7.66
N THR A 23 13.78 -3.42 8.81
CA THR A 23 12.86 -3.48 9.95
C THR A 23 11.54 -2.78 9.64
N ASP A 24 11.57 -1.57 9.07
CA ASP A 24 10.35 -0.84 8.71
C ASP A 24 9.57 -1.57 7.61
N PHE A 25 10.26 -2.11 6.60
CA PHE A 25 9.62 -2.93 5.59
C PHE A 25 8.90 -4.14 6.20
N PHE A 26 9.56 -4.86 7.11
CA PHE A 26 8.97 -6.04 7.76
C PHE A 26 7.77 -5.65 8.63
N ILE A 27 7.87 -4.56 9.39
CA ILE A 27 6.77 -4.02 10.20
C ILE A 27 5.60 -3.62 9.30
N GLN A 28 5.85 -2.92 8.19
CA GLN A 28 4.84 -2.51 7.22
C GLN A 28 4.12 -3.72 6.62
N CYS A 29 4.86 -4.76 6.24
CA CYS A 29 4.29 -6.02 5.75
C CYS A 29 3.41 -6.69 6.80
N VAL A 30 3.88 -6.81 8.04
CA VAL A 30 3.12 -7.40 9.14
C VAL A 30 1.86 -6.58 9.43
N GLN A 31 1.95 -5.25 9.48
CA GLN A 31 0.79 -4.38 9.67
C GLN A 31 -0.24 -4.53 8.56
N SER A 32 0.20 -4.60 7.30
CA SER A 32 -0.69 -4.78 6.15
C SER A 32 -1.40 -6.14 6.22
N LEU A 33 -0.67 -7.21 6.58
CA LEU A 33 -1.23 -8.54 6.82
C LEU A 33 -2.26 -8.53 7.95
N LEU A 34 -1.93 -7.92 9.09
CA LEU A 34 -2.85 -7.80 10.23
C LEU A 34 -4.10 -7.01 9.84
N GLY A 35 -3.96 -5.92 9.09
CA GLY A 35 -5.09 -5.15 8.57
C GLY A 35 -6.01 -5.98 7.67
N LEU A 36 -5.43 -6.77 6.76
CA LEU A 36 -6.17 -7.67 5.88
C LEU A 36 -6.92 -8.75 6.68
N VAL A 37 -6.23 -9.41 7.62
CA VAL A 37 -6.83 -10.42 8.50
C VAL A 37 -7.98 -9.81 9.31
N THR A 38 -7.80 -8.60 9.83
CA THR A 38 -8.82 -7.90 10.63
C THR A 38 -10.04 -7.56 9.78
N ALA A 39 -9.84 -7.09 8.54
CA ALA A 39 -10.92 -6.79 7.61
C ALA A 39 -11.70 -8.06 7.20
N LEU A 40 -10.99 -9.16 6.91
CA LEU A 40 -11.62 -10.45 6.62
C LEU A 40 -12.36 -11.00 7.84
N ALA A 41 -11.77 -10.93 9.03
CA ALA A 41 -12.43 -11.36 10.27
C ALA A 41 -13.69 -10.52 10.54
N GLY A 42 -13.63 -9.20 10.33
CA GLY A 42 -14.79 -8.33 10.40
C GLY A 42 -15.89 -8.72 9.42
N LEU A 43 -15.53 -9.04 8.17
CA LEU A 43 -16.47 -9.52 7.16
C LEU A 43 -17.13 -10.84 7.61
N VAL A 44 -16.34 -11.80 8.09
CA VAL A 44 -16.85 -13.10 8.56
C VAL A 44 -17.80 -12.93 9.74
N VAL A 45 -17.43 -12.16 10.77
CA VAL A 45 -18.27 -11.92 11.96
C VAL A 45 -19.59 -11.24 11.59
N VAL A 46 -19.53 -10.25 10.69
CA VAL A 46 -20.73 -9.52 10.25
C VAL A 46 -21.68 -10.44 9.48
N PHE A 47 -21.14 -11.29 8.60
CA PHE A 47 -21.94 -12.19 7.78
C PHE A 47 -22.37 -13.47 8.49
N ASP A 48 -21.72 -13.85 9.59
CA ASP A 48 -22.18 -14.93 10.48
C ASP A 48 -23.53 -14.57 11.13
N GLN A 49 -23.73 -13.28 11.43
CA GLN A 49 -24.95 -12.77 12.05
C GLN A 49 -26.01 -12.28 11.05
N THR A 50 -25.67 -12.07 9.77
CA THR A 50 -26.60 -11.48 8.79
C THR A 50 -26.27 -11.94 7.36
N ASP A 51 -27.21 -12.65 6.70
CA ASP A 51 -27.03 -13.16 5.33
C ASP A 51 -26.94 -12.06 4.24
N ASN A 52 -27.38 -10.84 4.55
CA ASN A 52 -27.38 -9.74 3.59
C ASN A 52 -27.24 -8.37 4.27
N LEU A 53 -26.13 -7.66 4.01
CA LEU A 53 -25.90 -6.35 4.60
C LEU A 53 -26.45 -5.26 3.66
N ARG A 54 -27.65 -4.73 3.95
CA ARG A 54 -28.27 -3.64 3.15
C ARG A 54 -28.28 -3.92 1.64
N GLY A 55 -28.47 -5.18 1.23
CA GLY A 55 -28.51 -5.60 -0.17
C GLY A 55 -27.16 -6.02 -0.77
N TRP A 56 -26.07 -5.93 -0.01
CA TRP A 56 -24.75 -6.40 -0.43
C TRP A 56 -24.50 -7.85 -0.01
N ARG A 57 -24.12 -8.69 -0.98
CA ARG A 57 -23.73 -10.08 -0.75
C ARG A 57 -22.29 -10.19 -0.26
N ARG A 58 -21.96 -11.32 0.37
CA ARG A 58 -20.60 -11.67 0.84
C ARG A 58 -19.55 -11.41 -0.23
N ASP A 59 -19.80 -11.92 -1.45
CA ASP A 59 -18.84 -11.88 -2.55
C ASP A 59 -18.54 -10.45 -3.02
N GLU A 60 -19.54 -9.57 -3.02
CA GLU A 60 -19.41 -8.17 -3.46
C GLU A 60 -18.56 -7.36 -2.48
N LEU A 61 -18.78 -7.55 -1.17
CA LEU A 61 -17.99 -6.89 -0.14
C LEU A 61 -16.57 -7.46 -0.06
N LEU A 62 -16.41 -8.76 -0.28
CA LEU A 62 -15.09 -9.40 -0.34
C LEU A 62 -14.28 -8.85 -1.53
N ALA A 63 -14.92 -8.69 -2.69
CA ALA A 63 -14.31 -8.05 -3.86
C ALA A 63 -13.95 -6.57 -3.58
N LEU A 64 -14.85 -5.80 -2.96
CA LEU A 64 -14.60 -4.40 -2.59
C LEU A 64 -13.39 -4.28 -1.65
N ILE A 65 -13.36 -5.09 -0.59
CA ILE A 65 -12.25 -5.11 0.36
C ILE A 65 -10.96 -5.54 -0.34
N GLY A 66 -11.00 -6.57 -1.18
CA GLY A 66 -9.85 -7.03 -1.95
C GLY A 66 -9.27 -5.94 -2.85
N VAL A 67 -10.11 -5.24 -3.61
CA VAL A 67 -9.70 -4.12 -4.46
C VAL A 67 -9.15 -2.96 -3.62
N TYR A 68 -9.79 -2.63 -2.50
CA TYR A 68 -9.32 -1.61 -1.59
C TYR A 68 -7.90 -1.91 -1.06
N PHE A 69 -7.67 -3.14 -0.58
CA PHE A 69 -6.35 -3.54 -0.08
C PHE A 69 -5.30 -3.57 -1.19
N LEU A 70 -5.64 -4.01 -2.40
CA LEU A 70 -4.73 -3.97 -3.55
C LEU A 70 -4.31 -2.54 -3.91
N VAL A 71 -5.28 -1.63 -4.04
CA VAL A 71 -5.00 -0.23 -4.37
C VAL A 71 -4.22 0.43 -3.25
N ARG A 72 -4.60 0.21 -1.98
CA ARG A 72 -3.88 0.75 -0.82
C ARG A 72 -2.44 0.24 -0.75
N GLY A 73 -2.22 -1.05 -0.92
CA GLY A 73 -0.89 -1.65 -0.93
C GLY A 73 -0.02 -1.10 -2.06
N LEU A 74 -0.60 -0.86 -3.24
CA LEU A 74 0.12 -0.23 -4.36
C LEU A 74 0.53 1.21 -4.05
N ILE A 75 -0.37 2.00 -3.44
CA ILE A 75 -0.09 3.38 -3.01
C ILE A 75 1.02 3.39 -1.96
N ASP A 76 0.93 2.51 -0.96
CA ASP A 76 1.92 2.43 0.12
C ASP A 76 3.30 1.99 -0.39
N LEU A 77 3.38 1.16 -1.43
CA LEU A 77 4.66 0.68 -1.98
C LEU A 77 5.29 1.65 -3.00
N VAL A 78 4.48 2.40 -3.75
CA VAL A 78 4.98 3.24 -4.86
C VAL A 78 4.98 4.73 -4.51
N ILE A 79 3.89 5.21 -3.92
CA ILE A 79 3.64 6.65 -3.77
C ILE A 79 4.17 7.15 -2.42
N ARG A 80 3.85 6.45 -1.32
CA ARG A 80 4.29 6.85 0.03
C ARG A 80 5.80 7.12 0.13
N PRO A 81 6.71 6.23 -0.30
CA PRO A 81 8.16 6.49 -0.17
C PRO A 81 8.61 7.71 -1.00
N SER A 82 7.97 7.94 -2.15
CA SER A 82 8.27 9.12 -2.98
C SER A 82 7.87 10.43 -2.28
N MET A 83 6.75 10.42 -1.56
CA MET A 83 6.28 11.57 -0.79
C MET A 83 7.13 11.82 0.44
N GLU A 84 7.56 10.77 1.15
CA GLU A 84 8.46 10.89 2.29
C GLU A 84 9.79 11.53 1.91
N ARG A 85 10.40 11.07 0.80
CA ARG A 85 11.62 11.69 0.26
C ARG A 85 11.43 13.15 -0.14
N LEU A 86 10.28 13.47 -0.74
CA LEU A 86 9.95 14.85 -1.10
C LEU A 86 9.86 15.71 0.16
N MET A 87 9.14 15.26 1.19
CA MET A 87 9.05 16.00 2.46
C MET A 87 10.41 16.16 3.14
N GLU A 88 11.28 15.15 3.10
CA GLU A 88 12.65 15.28 3.62
C GLU A 88 13.47 16.30 2.84
N GLY A 89 13.35 16.32 1.51
CA GLY A 89 13.97 17.33 0.66
C GLY A 89 13.49 18.75 0.97
N VAL A 90 12.19 18.94 1.27
CA VAL A 90 11.64 20.22 1.78
C VAL A 90 12.25 20.55 3.14
N ARG A 91 12.24 19.60 4.08
CA ARG A 91 12.69 19.81 5.46
C ARG A 91 14.17 20.18 5.53
N LEU A 92 14.99 19.58 4.67
CA LEU A 92 16.44 19.80 4.62
C LEU A 92 16.84 20.98 3.72
N GLY A 93 15.89 21.58 2.99
CA GLY A 93 16.17 22.63 2.02
C GLY A 93 17.01 22.15 0.82
N THR A 94 17.12 20.83 0.62
CA THR A 94 17.94 20.23 -0.45
C THR A 94 17.14 19.90 -1.71
N LEU A 95 15.86 20.27 -1.74
CA LEU A 95 14.95 19.96 -2.85
C LEU A 95 15.49 20.40 -4.20
N ASP A 96 16.13 21.57 -4.27
CA ASP A 96 16.69 22.15 -5.49
C ASP A 96 17.83 21.31 -6.09
N PHE A 97 18.57 20.55 -5.29
CA PHE A 97 19.64 19.65 -5.77
C PHE A 97 19.11 18.37 -6.42
N THR A 98 17.82 18.06 -6.27
CA THR A 98 17.18 16.87 -6.86
C THR A 98 16.59 17.16 -8.25
N LEU A 99 16.47 18.43 -8.64
CA LEU A 99 15.84 18.89 -9.88
C LEU A 99 16.85 19.27 -10.98
N THR A 100 18.15 19.06 -10.77
CA THR A 100 19.23 19.26 -11.77
C THR A 100 19.80 17.94 -12.26
#